data_AF-A0A2T4S9V2-F1
#
_entry.id   AF-A0A2T4S9V2-F1
#
_cell.length_a   1.000
_cell.length_b   1.000
_cell.length_c   1.000
_cell.angle_alpha   90.00
_cell.angle_beta   90.00
_cell.angle_gamma   90.00
#
_symmetry.space_group_name_H-M   'P 1'
#
loop_
_entity.id
_entity.type
_entity.pdbx_description
1 polymer ?
#
loop_
_entity_poly.entity_id
_entity_poly.type
_entity_poly.pdbx_seq_one_letter_code
_entity_poly.pdbx_strand_id
1 'polypeptide(L)'
;MKSFNHIMGDSKDLSKRIEKIKKDVINDPDVKTFLESHQSEVTNAMIDQDLNILQEYKDQEKHYDGHDFKDCPNFVKGHIPELYVENQHIKIRYLPCPCKIKYDEEKFNAHLISSHHMQRDTLNAKLSDIYMDRRDRIDVAMAATDICEKIVSKTPQVKGLYIHGPFGTGKSFILGAIANQLKAEKVSSTIVYLPEFIRALKGGFKDGSFETKLAKVRESHILMLDDIGAEEITPWARDEVIGPLLHYRMVQELPTFFSSNLSFEELEYHLSVTRDGTEKTKAARIMERIKSLAKPYFLEGKNYRDD
;
A
#
# COMPACT_ATOMS: atom_id res chain seq x y z
N MET A 1 4.32 38.59 55.12
CA MET A 1 3.34 38.40 54.02
C MET A 1 3.26 39.70 53.22
N LYS A 2 4.04 39.83 52.13
CA LYS A 2 3.90 40.96 51.20
C LYS A 2 2.89 40.55 50.12
N SER A 3 1.91 41.43 49.93
CA SER A 3 0.69 41.24 49.15
C SER A 3 0.95 40.80 47.71
N PHE A 4 0.16 39.83 47.23
CA PHE A 4 0.12 39.26 45.89
C PHE A 4 -0.24 40.27 44.78
N ASN A 5 -0.47 41.55 45.10
CA ASN A 5 -0.93 42.58 44.17
C ASN A 5 0.15 43.17 43.25
N HIS A 6 1.40 42.71 43.30
CA HIS A 6 2.48 43.31 42.49
C HIS A 6 2.86 42.54 41.22
N ILE A 7 2.18 41.43 40.91
CA ILE A 7 2.42 40.61 39.69
C ILE A 7 1.39 40.89 38.58
N MET A 8 0.30 41.60 38.87
CA MET A 8 -0.61 42.10 37.83
C MET A 8 -0.21 43.51 37.43
N GLY A 9 0.57 43.64 36.36
CA GLY A 9 0.73 44.91 35.67
C GLY A 9 -0.64 45.48 35.26
N ASP A 10 -0.75 46.81 35.30
CA ASP A 10 -1.97 47.61 35.07
C ASP A 10 -2.99 46.94 34.14
N SER A 11 -4.20 46.64 34.64
CA SER A 11 -5.26 46.02 33.83
C SER A 11 -5.60 46.84 32.57
N LYS A 12 -5.36 48.16 32.60
CA LYS A 12 -5.50 49.06 31.44
C LYS A 12 -4.50 48.78 30.32
N ASP A 13 -3.28 48.34 30.62
CA ASP A 13 -2.28 48.01 29.59
C ASP A 13 -2.59 46.65 28.95
N LEU A 14 -3.08 45.69 29.75
CA LEU A 14 -3.54 44.40 29.26
C LEU A 14 -4.75 44.53 28.31
N SER A 15 -5.76 45.32 28.70
CA SER A 15 -6.95 45.55 27.85
C SER A 15 -6.57 46.19 26.51
N LYS A 16 -5.64 47.16 26.50
CA LYS A 16 -5.14 47.78 25.26
C LYS A 16 -4.41 46.79 24.35
N ARG A 17 -3.65 45.84 24.92
CA ARG A 17 -2.98 44.79 24.15
C ARG A 17 -3.98 43.81 23.53
N ILE A 18 -5.01 43.41 24.29
CA ILE A 18 -6.08 42.53 23.79
C ILE A 18 -6.86 43.20 22.66
N GLU A 19 -7.23 44.48 22.80
CA GLU A 19 -7.90 45.23 21.72
C GLU A 19 -7.04 45.33 20.45
N LYS A 20 -5.72 45.52 20.61
CA LYS A 20 -4.79 45.55 19.47
C LYS A 20 -4.75 44.19 18.76
N ILE A 21 -4.58 43.10 19.51
CA ILE A 21 -4.58 41.73 18.97
C ILE A 21 -5.91 41.44 18.26
N LYS A 22 -7.04 41.75 18.89
CA LYS A 22 -8.38 41.59 18.30
C LYS A 22 -8.48 42.33 16.97
N LYS A 23 -8.03 43.59 16.92
CA LYS A 23 -8.03 44.37 15.69
C LYS A 23 -7.14 43.76 14.61
N ASP A 24 -5.96 43.27 14.98
CA ASP A 24 -5.02 42.65 14.04
C ASP A 24 -5.53 41.30 13.52
N VAL A 25 -6.29 40.56 14.32
CA VAL A 25 -6.89 39.26 13.94
C VAL A 25 -8.11 39.46 13.04
N ILE A 26 -9.02 40.38 13.37
CA ILE A 26 -10.23 40.63 12.56
C ILE A 26 -9.90 41.23 11.19
N ASN A 27 -8.78 41.96 11.07
CA ASN A 27 -8.33 42.53 9.80
C ASN A 27 -7.52 41.56 8.94
N ASP A 28 -7.25 40.34 9.42
CA ASP A 28 -6.64 39.30 8.60
C ASP A 28 -7.58 38.92 7.44
N PRO A 29 -7.09 38.83 6.18
CA PRO A 29 -7.95 38.54 5.03
C PRO A 29 -8.74 37.23 5.14
N ASP A 30 -8.14 36.18 5.68
CA ASP A 30 -8.77 34.85 5.79
C ASP A 30 -9.82 34.85 6.90
N VAL A 31 -9.47 35.43 8.06
CA VAL A 31 -10.43 35.59 9.18
C VAL A 31 -11.61 36.46 8.75
N LYS A 32 -11.35 37.57 8.06
CA LYS A 32 -12.41 38.46 7.57
C LYS A 32 -13.36 37.74 6.61
N THR A 33 -12.82 36.94 5.69
CA THR A 33 -13.63 36.14 4.76
C THR A 33 -14.51 35.12 5.50
N PHE A 34 -13.99 34.48 6.56
CA PHE A 34 -14.78 33.59 7.41
C PHE A 34 -15.89 34.33 8.16
N LEU A 35 -15.58 35.47 8.78
CA LEU A 35 -16.58 36.27 9.51
C LEU A 35 -17.67 36.80 8.58
N GLU A 36 -17.33 37.18 7.35
CA GLU A 36 -18.28 37.64 6.34
C GLU A 36 -19.20 36.53 5.83
N SER A 37 -18.68 35.32 5.66
CA SER A 37 -19.48 34.16 5.25
C SER A 37 -20.39 33.61 6.36
N HIS A 38 -20.07 33.85 7.63
CA HIS A 38 -20.82 33.35 8.80
C HIS A 38 -21.49 34.46 9.62
N GLN A 39 -21.84 35.61 9.00
CA GLN A 39 -22.43 36.76 9.68
C GLN A 39 -23.75 36.45 10.43
N SER A 40 -24.52 35.45 9.98
CA SER A 40 -25.76 35.03 10.63
C SER A 40 -25.54 34.19 11.90
N GLU A 41 -24.34 33.62 12.07
CA GLU A 41 -24.03 32.65 13.13
C GLU A 41 -22.99 33.20 14.13
N VAL A 42 -22.11 34.10 13.70
CA VAL A 42 -21.02 34.63 14.52
C VAL A 42 -21.41 35.96 15.16
N THR A 43 -21.32 36.03 16.48
CA THR A 43 -21.55 37.26 17.25
C THR A 43 -20.25 37.87 17.76
N ASN A 44 -20.25 39.17 18.10
CA ASN A 44 -19.09 39.83 18.72
C ASN A 44 -18.64 39.15 20.02
N ALA A 45 -19.58 38.60 20.81
CA ALA A 45 -19.25 37.87 22.03
C ALA A 45 -18.47 36.58 21.73
N MET A 46 -18.80 35.88 20.65
CA MET A 46 -18.06 34.69 20.20
C MET A 46 -16.65 35.04 19.75
N ILE A 47 -16.50 36.14 19.00
CA ILE A 47 -15.17 36.64 18.58
C ILE A 47 -14.29 36.97 19.80
N ASP A 48 -14.88 37.54 20.85
CA ASP A 48 -14.16 37.85 22.09
C ASP A 48 -13.78 36.59 22.89
N GLN A 49 -14.68 35.61 22.98
CA GLN A 49 -14.46 34.36 23.70
C GLN A 49 -13.44 33.46 23.01
N ASP A 50 -13.50 33.38 21.68
CA ASP A 50 -12.69 32.48 20.86
C ASP A 50 -11.56 33.23 20.13
N LEU A 51 -11.14 34.40 20.64
CA LEU A 51 -10.08 35.22 20.06
C LEU A 51 -8.75 34.45 19.92
N ASN A 52 -8.47 33.56 20.87
CA ASN A 52 -7.31 32.68 20.84
C ASN A 52 -7.36 31.72 19.64
N ILE A 53 -8.54 31.21 19.28
CA ILE A 53 -8.72 30.31 18.13
C ILE A 53 -8.51 31.08 16.83
N LEU A 54 -9.07 32.29 16.73
CA LEU A 54 -8.87 33.14 15.56
C LEU A 54 -7.40 33.57 15.40
N GLN A 55 -6.70 33.81 16.50
CA GLN A 55 -5.27 34.08 16.49
C GLN A 55 -4.45 32.85 16.06
N GLU A 56 -4.77 31.66 16.60
CA GLU A 56 -4.11 30.41 16.19
C GLU A 56 -4.33 30.09 14.71
N TYR A 57 -5.52 30.37 14.19
CA TYR A 57 -5.82 30.23 12.76
C TYR A 57 -4.99 31.21 11.94
N LYS A 58 -4.90 32.48 12.37
CA LYS A 58 -4.12 33.51 11.69
C LYS A 58 -2.64 33.12 11.55
N ASP A 59 -2.04 32.54 12.59
CA ASP A 59 -0.61 32.22 12.65
C ASP A 59 -0.20 30.95 11.84
N GLN A 60 -1.14 30.33 11.13
CA GLN A 60 -0.92 29.14 10.30
C GLN A 60 -1.15 29.44 8.80
N GLU A 61 -0.59 28.60 7.93
CA GLU A 61 -0.76 28.64 6.48
C GLU A 61 -2.04 27.92 6.04
N LYS A 62 -2.90 28.61 5.30
CA LYS A 62 -4.22 28.09 4.83
C LYS A 62 -4.12 27.49 3.43
N HIS A 63 -3.11 27.91 2.68
CA HIS A 63 -2.94 27.53 1.28
C HIS A 63 -1.71 26.67 1.10
N TYR A 64 -1.84 25.67 0.23
CA TYR A 64 -0.72 24.83 -0.16
C TYR A 64 0.13 25.56 -1.20
N ASP A 65 1.41 25.75 -0.90
CA ASP A 65 2.40 26.46 -1.72
C ASP A 65 3.36 25.53 -2.49
N GLY A 66 3.18 24.21 -2.39
CA GLY A 66 4.05 23.21 -3.01
C GLY A 66 5.12 22.62 -2.09
N HIS A 67 5.13 22.93 -0.79
CA HIS A 67 6.09 22.36 0.15
C HIS A 67 6.02 20.83 0.26
N ASP A 68 7.15 20.24 0.68
CA ASP A 68 7.24 18.81 1.04
C ASP A 68 6.72 18.54 2.46
N PHE A 69 6.27 17.31 2.72
CA PHE A 69 5.68 16.94 4.02
C PHE A 69 6.60 17.20 5.22
N LYS A 70 7.92 17.08 5.04
CA LYS A 70 8.92 17.31 6.11
C LYS A 70 8.95 18.77 6.56
N ASP A 71 8.72 19.67 5.62
CA ASP A 71 8.85 21.12 5.75
C ASP A 71 7.47 21.82 5.86
N CYS A 72 6.41 21.05 6.16
CA CYS A 72 5.08 21.60 6.33
C CYS A 72 5.08 22.66 7.47
N PRO A 73 4.69 23.93 7.18
CA PRO A 73 4.87 25.06 8.10
C PRO A 73 3.83 25.10 9.23
N ASN A 74 2.75 24.30 9.12
CA ASN A 74 1.64 24.32 10.06
C ASN A 74 1.91 23.58 11.36
N PHE A 75 1.20 24.00 12.42
CA PHE A 75 1.36 23.46 13.78
C PHE A 75 1.08 21.95 13.81
N VAL A 76 0.01 21.52 13.12
CA VAL A 76 -0.25 20.10 12.87
C VAL A 76 0.35 19.72 11.52
N LYS A 77 1.54 19.11 11.56
CA LYS A 77 2.26 18.71 10.34
C LYS A 77 1.37 17.97 9.35
N GLY A 78 1.41 18.42 8.10
CA GLY A 78 0.65 17.82 7.00
C GLY A 78 -0.84 18.16 6.99
N HIS A 79 -1.28 19.19 7.70
CA HIS A 79 -2.67 19.66 7.68
C HIS A 79 -2.76 21.17 7.48
N ILE A 80 -3.89 21.61 6.95
CA ILE A 80 -4.28 23.03 6.87
C ILE A 80 -5.44 23.29 7.83
N PRO A 81 -5.45 24.41 8.56
CA PRO A 81 -6.54 24.72 9.47
C PRO A 81 -7.73 25.30 8.69
N GLU A 82 -8.94 25.01 9.16
CA GLU A 82 -10.17 25.58 8.64
C GLU A 82 -11.08 25.95 9.80
N LEU A 83 -11.61 27.18 9.78
CA LEU A 83 -12.55 27.65 10.78
C LEU A 83 -13.96 27.11 10.51
N TYR A 84 -14.66 26.76 11.59
CA TYR A 84 -16.08 26.42 11.56
C TYR A 84 -16.77 26.84 12.85
N VAL A 85 -18.09 26.99 12.80
CA VAL A 85 -18.92 27.31 13.97
C VAL A 85 -19.61 26.03 14.45
N GLU A 86 -19.54 25.75 15.74
CA GLU A 86 -20.28 24.65 16.36
C GLU A 86 -20.63 25.03 17.80
N ASN A 87 -21.89 24.82 18.20
CA ASN A 87 -22.39 25.08 19.55
C ASN A 87 -22.08 26.50 20.06
N GLN A 88 -22.25 27.51 19.19
CA GLN A 88 -21.95 28.93 19.48
C GLN A 88 -20.46 29.20 19.81
N HIS A 89 -19.55 28.35 19.34
CA HIS A 89 -18.11 28.57 19.42
C HIS A 89 -17.46 28.49 18.05
N ILE A 90 -16.45 29.32 17.82
CA ILE A 90 -15.56 29.25 16.67
C ILE A 90 -14.46 28.23 16.99
N LYS A 91 -14.28 27.27 16.09
CA LYS A 91 -13.30 26.18 16.25
C LYS A 91 -12.45 26.03 14.99
N ILE A 92 -11.28 25.42 15.15
CA ILE A 92 -10.43 24.98 14.04
C ILE A 92 -10.60 23.48 13.84
N ARG A 93 -10.80 23.06 12.60
CA ARG A 93 -10.59 21.67 12.18
C ARG A 93 -9.38 21.59 11.25
N TYR A 94 -8.70 20.45 11.25
CA TYR A 94 -7.51 20.24 10.45
C TYR A 94 -7.84 19.35 9.26
N LEU A 95 -7.77 19.91 8.07
CA LEU A 95 -7.93 19.16 6.83
C LEU A 95 -6.56 18.65 6.35
N PRO A 96 -6.48 17.48 5.71
CA PRO A 96 -5.23 17.00 5.14
C PRO A 96 -4.64 17.99 4.12
N CYS A 97 -3.37 18.36 4.30
CA CYS A 97 -2.63 19.15 3.33
C CYS A 97 -2.26 18.27 2.13
N PRO A 98 -2.24 18.80 0.88
CA PRO A 98 -1.80 18.04 -0.29
C PRO A 98 -0.43 17.37 -0.15
N CYS A 99 0.52 17.96 0.60
CA CYS A 99 1.82 17.33 0.87
C CYS A 99 1.71 16.03 1.67
N LYS A 100 0.76 15.95 2.62
CA LYS A 100 0.49 14.75 3.41
C LYS A 100 -0.20 13.70 2.59
N ILE A 101 -1.18 14.10 1.76
CA ILE A 101 -1.84 13.20 0.83
C ILE A 101 -0.80 12.54 -0.08
N LYS A 102 0.09 13.33 -0.68
CA LYS A 102 1.17 12.83 -1.54
C LYS A 102 2.15 11.93 -0.78
N TYR A 103 2.58 12.33 0.42
CA TYR A 103 3.47 11.51 1.25
C TYR A 103 2.84 10.18 1.67
N ASP A 104 1.58 10.20 2.08
CA ASP A 104 0.83 9.01 2.47
C ASP A 104 0.56 8.13 1.25
N GLU A 105 0.29 8.71 0.07
CA GLU A 105 0.20 7.98 -1.21
C GLU A 105 1.53 7.36 -1.60
N GLU A 106 2.65 8.07 -1.53
CA GLU A 106 3.99 7.53 -1.80
C GLU A 106 4.37 6.41 -0.84
N LYS A 107 4.09 6.60 0.45
CA LYS A 107 4.30 5.58 1.48
C LYS A 107 3.40 4.38 1.24
N PHE A 108 2.13 4.58 0.97
CA PHE A 108 1.19 3.52 0.60
C PHE A 108 1.67 2.79 -0.65
N ASN A 109 2.01 3.51 -1.72
CA ASN A 109 2.54 3.00 -2.98
C ASN A 109 3.85 2.22 -2.82
N ALA A 110 4.72 2.60 -1.88
CA ALA A 110 5.92 1.87 -1.53
C ALA A 110 5.62 0.54 -0.80
N HIS A 111 4.46 0.44 -0.14
CA HIS A 111 3.96 -0.82 0.45
C HIS A 111 3.06 -1.61 -0.51
N LEU A 112 2.56 -1.01 -1.60
CA LEU A 112 1.68 -1.66 -2.59
C LEU A 112 2.38 -2.70 -3.47
N ILE A 113 3.72 -2.71 -3.50
CA ILE A 113 4.54 -3.80 -4.04
C ILE A 113 5.68 -4.04 -3.04
N SER A 114 5.47 -4.92 -2.08
CA SER A 114 6.54 -5.39 -1.21
C SER A 114 7.42 -6.39 -1.97
N SER A 115 8.30 -5.91 -2.85
CA SER A 115 9.21 -6.79 -3.58
C SER A 115 10.38 -7.20 -2.70
N HIS A 116 10.39 -8.46 -2.27
CA HIS A 116 11.59 -9.06 -1.72
C HIS A 116 12.46 -9.56 -2.89
N HIS A 117 13.55 -8.84 -3.19
CA HIS A 117 14.63 -9.25 -4.10
C HIS A 117 14.35 -9.29 -5.62
N MET A 118 13.42 -8.48 -6.16
CA MET A 118 13.22 -8.37 -7.62
C MET A 118 14.08 -7.28 -8.29
N GLN A 119 14.36 -7.47 -9.58
CA GLN A 119 15.01 -6.48 -10.46
C GLN A 119 14.07 -5.30 -10.76
N ARG A 120 14.62 -4.07 -10.84
CA ARG A 120 13.84 -2.82 -11.03
C ARG A 120 12.95 -2.83 -12.27
N ASP A 121 13.35 -3.54 -13.32
CA ASP A 121 12.63 -3.56 -14.59
C ASP A 121 11.29 -4.31 -14.50
N THR A 122 11.19 -5.28 -13.59
CA THR A 122 9.92 -5.96 -13.29
C THR A 122 8.95 -5.05 -12.53
N LEU A 123 9.47 -4.10 -11.75
CA LEU A 123 8.64 -3.15 -10.98
C LEU A 123 8.03 -2.05 -11.83
N ASN A 124 8.49 -1.83 -13.06
CA ASN A 124 7.99 -0.79 -13.97
C ASN A 124 7.24 -1.35 -15.19
N ALA A 125 7.06 -2.67 -15.26
CA ALA A 125 6.39 -3.34 -16.37
C ALA A 125 4.94 -2.87 -16.54
N LYS A 126 4.46 -2.70 -17.77
CA LYS A 126 3.04 -2.42 -18.07
C LYS A 126 2.45 -3.52 -18.92
N LEU A 127 1.13 -3.72 -18.82
CA LEU A 127 0.42 -4.68 -19.68
C LEU A 127 0.53 -4.30 -21.17
N SER A 128 0.62 -3.00 -21.48
CA SER A 128 0.86 -2.49 -22.84
C SER A 128 2.21 -2.90 -23.44
N ASP A 129 3.17 -3.24 -22.58
CA ASP A 129 4.55 -3.51 -22.97
C ASP A 129 4.79 -5.02 -23.19
N ILE A 130 3.76 -5.85 -23.00
CA ILE A 130 3.79 -7.26 -23.33
C ILE A 130 3.80 -7.39 -24.86
N TYR A 131 4.86 -8.00 -25.42
CA TYR A 131 4.91 -8.31 -26.85
C TYR A 131 3.67 -9.11 -27.27
N MET A 132 2.89 -8.60 -28.24
CA MET A 132 1.70 -9.26 -28.79
C MET A 132 2.01 -9.96 -30.12
N ASP A 133 3.21 -10.51 -30.24
CA ASP A 133 3.74 -11.14 -31.45
C ASP A 133 3.26 -12.58 -31.65
N ARG A 134 2.80 -13.23 -30.58
CA ARG A 134 2.35 -14.63 -30.60
C ARG A 134 1.02 -14.82 -29.89
N ARG A 135 0.30 -15.89 -30.27
CA ARG A 135 -1.04 -16.22 -29.74
C ARG A 135 -1.04 -16.45 -28.23
N ASP A 136 -0.06 -17.19 -27.72
CA ASP A 136 0.10 -17.47 -26.29
C ASP A 136 0.29 -16.20 -25.45
N ARG A 137 1.02 -15.22 -25.98
CA ARG A 137 1.20 -13.90 -25.33
C ARG A 137 -0.07 -13.07 -25.35
N ILE A 138 -0.82 -13.10 -26.46
CA ILE A 138 -2.12 -12.44 -26.55
C ILE A 138 -3.09 -13.06 -25.54
N ASP A 139 -3.15 -14.39 -25.46
CA ASP A 139 -4.03 -15.11 -24.52
C ASP A 139 -3.71 -14.75 -23.06
N VAL A 140 -2.42 -14.68 -22.71
CA VAL A 140 -1.99 -14.26 -21.36
C VAL A 140 -2.30 -12.78 -21.11
N ALA A 141 -2.04 -11.88 -22.07
CA ALA A 141 -2.32 -10.46 -21.90
C ALA A 141 -3.83 -10.20 -21.72
N MET A 142 -4.67 -10.87 -22.51
CA MET A 142 -6.13 -10.80 -22.36
C MET A 142 -6.59 -11.33 -21.00
N ALA A 143 -6.05 -12.49 -20.57
CA ALA A 143 -6.38 -13.06 -19.28
C ALA A 143 -5.92 -12.19 -18.10
N ALA A 144 -4.75 -11.56 -18.21
CA ALA A 144 -4.22 -10.63 -17.22
C ALA A 144 -5.14 -9.40 -17.07
N THR A 145 -5.56 -8.79 -18.18
CA THR A 145 -6.48 -7.65 -18.18
C THR A 145 -7.84 -8.02 -17.58
N ASP A 146 -8.45 -9.13 -18.03
CA ASP A 146 -9.74 -9.62 -17.51
C ASP A 146 -9.70 -9.91 -16.01
N ILE A 147 -8.62 -10.52 -15.51
CA ILE A 147 -8.46 -10.79 -14.08
C ILE A 147 -8.28 -9.49 -13.28
N CYS A 148 -7.50 -8.52 -13.78
CA CYS A 148 -7.37 -7.22 -13.14
C CYS A 148 -8.73 -6.53 -12.99
N GLU A 149 -9.54 -6.50 -14.06
CA GLU A 149 -10.89 -5.92 -14.05
C GLU A 149 -11.80 -6.64 -13.04
N LYS A 150 -11.76 -7.97 -12.99
CA LYS A 150 -12.52 -8.78 -12.00
C LYS A 150 -12.12 -8.49 -10.56
N ILE A 151 -10.83 -8.33 -10.31
CA ILE A 151 -10.30 -8.00 -8.98
C ILE A 151 -10.76 -6.59 -8.56
N VAL A 152 -10.63 -5.61 -9.45
CA VAL A 152 -11.01 -4.21 -9.19
C VAL A 152 -12.51 -4.08 -8.95
N SER A 153 -13.32 -4.81 -9.73
CA SER A 153 -14.78 -4.90 -9.54
C SER A 153 -15.22 -5.75 -8.34
N LYS A 154 -14.27 -6.31 -7.57
CA LYS A 154 -14.53 -7.17 -6.39
C LYS A 154 -15.40 -8.38 -6.71
N THR A 155 -15.21 -8.95 -7.90
CA THR A 155 -15.85 -10.21 -8.28
C THR A 155 -15.44 -11.30 -7.27
N PRO A 156 -16.38 -12.11 -6.74
CA PRO A 156 -16.04 -13.24 -5.87
C PRO A 156 -15.17 -14.28 -6.59
N GLN A 157 -14.29 -14.96 -5.86
CA GLN A 157 -13.58 -16.15 -6.33
C GLN A 157 -12.78 -15.98 -7.63
N VAL A 158 -11.94 -14.95 -7.69
CA VAL A 158 -11.04 -14.75 -8.83
C VAL A 158 -9.83 -15.67 -8.74
N LYS A 159 -9.72 -16.62 -9.67
CA LYS A 159 -8.50 -17.42 -9.86
C LYS A 159 -7.41 -16.57 -10.52
N GLY A 160 -6.19 -16.67 -10.03
CA GLY A 160 -5.03 -16.04 -10.65
C GLY A 160 -4.49 -16.81 -11.86
N LEU A 161 -3.30 -16.43 -12.29
CA LEU A 161 -2.60 -17.04 -13.42
C LEU A 161 -1.41 -17.86 -12.93
N TYR A 162 -1.23 -19.03 -13.51
CA TYR A 162 0.00 -19.82 -13.40
C TYR A 162 0.72 -19.75 -14.75
N ILE A 163 1.70 -18.86 -14.84
CA ILE A 163 2.43 -18.58 -16.08
C ILE A 163 3.68 -19.46 -16.10
N HIS A 164 3.78 -20.38 -17.05
CA HIS A 164 4.93 -21.28 -17.13
C HIS A 164 5.55 -21.37 -18.52
N GLY A 165 6.82 -21.76 -18.57
CA GLY A 165 7.57 -21.92 -19.81
C GLY A 165 9.06 -21.69 -19.65
N PRO A 166 9.84 -21.73 -20.75
CA PRO A 166 11.30 -21.63 -20.71
C PRO A 166 11.83 -20.36 -20.02
N PHE A 167 13.10 -20.39 -19.60
CA PHE A 167 13.79 -19.22 -19.06
C PHE A 167 13.77 -18.06 -20.06
N GLY A 168 13.72 -16.82 -19.55
CA GLY A 168 13.87 -15.64 -20.40
C GLY A 168 12.63 -15.22 -21.20
N THR A 169 11.52 -15.95 -21.07
CA THR A 169 10.26 -15.65 -21.78
C THR A 169 9.45 -14.51 -21.16
N GLY A 170 9.91 -13.86 -20.08
CA GLY A 170 9.21 -12.69 -19.51
C GLY A 170 8.05 -13.01 -18.54
N LYS A 171 8.00 -14.21 -17.97
CA LYS A 171 6.95 -14.59 -16.98
C LYS A 171 6.89 -13.64 -15.78
N SER A 172 8.03 -13.33 -15.17
CA SER A 172 8.14 -12.38 -14.05
C SER A 172 7.72 -10.97 -14.45
N PHE A 173 8.03 -10.56 -15.70
CA PHE A 173 7.61 -9.28 -16.25
C PHE A 173 6.08 -9.16 -16.30
N ILE A 174 5.38 -10.23 -16.70
CA ILE A 174 3.91 -10.25 -16.74
C ILE A 174 3.33 -10.13 -15.33
N LEU A 175 3.90 -10.80 -14.32
CA LEU A 175 3.49 -10.60 -12.92
C LEU A 175 3.67 -9.14 -12.48
N GLY A 176 4.81 -8.54 -12.80
CA GLY A 176 5.08 -7.12 -12.55
C GLY A 176 4.06 -6.19 -13.24
N ALA A 177 3.70 -6.49 -14.48
CA ALA A 177 2.71 -5.74 -15.24
C ALA A 177 1.32 -5.81 -14.62
N ILE A 178 0.89 -6.99 -14.16
CA ILE A 178 -0.37 -7.18 -13.42
C ILE A 178 -0.33 -6.36 -12.13
N ALA A 179 0.76 -6.43 -11.36
CA ALA A 179 0.88 -5.69 -10.10
C ALA A 179 0.80 -4.18 -10.31
N ASN A 180 1.43 -3.66 -11.37
CA ASN A 180 1.37 -2.25 -11.71
C ASN A 180 -0.01 -1.80 -12.19
N GLN A 181 -0.72 -2.65 -12.95
CA GLN A 181 -2.10 -2.38 -13.32
C GLN A 181 -3.00 -2.29 -12.07
N LEU A 182 -2.87 -3.24 -11.15
CA LEU A 182 -3.62 -3.23 -9.89
C LEU A 182 -3.25 -2.04 -9.01
N LYS A 183 -1.97 -1.66 -8.98
CA LYS A 183 -1.48 -0.46 -8.27
C LYS A 183 -2.09 0.82 -8.82
N ALA A 184 -2.24 0.95 -10.14
CA ALA A 184 -2.90 2.11 -10.75
C ALA A 184 -4.36 2.26 -10.27
N GLU A 185 -5.02 1.14 -9.99
CA GLU A 185 -6.38 1.06 -9.43
C GLU A 185 -6.42 1.08 -7.89
N LYS A 186 -5.30 1.44 -7.24
CA LYS A 186 -5.14 1.50 -5.77
C LYS A 186 -5.39 0.15 -5.06
N VAL A 187 -5.18 -0.96 -5.76
CA VAL A 187 -5.27 -2.32 -5.19
C VAL A 187 -3.88 -2.81 -4.80
N SER A 188 -3.72 -3.22 -3.53
CA SER A 188 -2.45 -3.73 -3.00
C SER A 188 -2.16 -5.15 -3.47
N SER A 189 -0.91 -5.38 -3.90
CA SER A 189 -0.41 -6.70 -4.25
C SER A 189 0.98 -6.95 -3.70
N THR A 190 1.31 -8.21 -3.44
CA THR A 190 2.61 -8.61 -2.91
C THR A 190 3.27 -9.55 -3.91
N ILE A 191 4.44 -9.17 -4.43
CA ILE A 191 5.26 -10.05 -5.26
C ILE A 191 6.40 -10.62 -4.42
N VAL A 192 6.56 -11.95 -4.45
CA VAL A 192 7.56 -12.67 -3.68
C VAL A 192 8.35 -13.57 -4.60
N TYR A 193 9.67 -13.36 -4.66
CA TYR A 193 10.59 -14.33 -5.26
C TYR A 193 10.77 -15.51 -4.29
N LEU A 194 10.19 -16.67 -4.64
CA LEU A 194 10.03 -17.79 -3.72
C LEU A 194 11.36 -18.37 -3.20
N PRO A 195 12.40 -18.56 -4.02
CA PRO A 195 13.68 -19.11 -3.54
C PRO A 195 14.34 -18.27 -2.44
N GLU A 196 14.42 -16.94 -2.62
CA GLU A 196 14.99 -16.06 -1.58
C GLU A 196 14.08 -15.94 -0.37
N PHE A 197 12.76 -15.98 -0.55
CA PHE A 197 11.83 -15.94 0.57
C PHE A 197 12.02 -17.16 1.49
N ILE A 198 12.11 -18.36 0.93
CA ILE A 198 12.38 -19.59 1.70
C ILE A 198 13.75 -19.48 2.41
N ARG A 199 14.77 -18.96 1.72
CA ARG A 199 16.11 -18.73 2.32
C ARG A 199 16.04 -17.76 3.51
N ALA A 200 15.30 -16.66 3.37
CA ALA A 200 15.13 -15.65 4.41
C ALA A 200 14.33 -16.18 5.62
N LEU A 201 13.34 -17.04 5.39
CA LEU A 201 12.57 -17.69 6.46
C LEU A 201 13.43 -18.70 7.24
N LYS A 202 14.30 -19.46 6.55
CA LYS A 202 15.20 -20.43 7.19
C LYS A 202 16.11 -19.76 8.23
N GLY A 203 16.55 -18.53 7.98
CA GLY A 203 17.32 -17.72 8.95
C GLY A 203 16.52 -17.31 10.19
N GLY A 204 15.20 -17.17 10.10
CA GLY A 204 14.31 -16.78 11.20
C GLY A 204 13.72 -17.95 12.00
N PHE A 205 14.05 -19.19 11.64
CA PHE A 205 13.48 -20.40 12.23
C PHE A 205 13.79 -20.55 13.73
N LYS A 206 14.99 -20.17 14.17
CA LYS A 206 15.43 -20.34 15.57
C LYS A 206 14.78 -19.33 16.53
N ASP A 207 14.33 -18.19 16.02
CA ASP A 207 13.95 -17.03 16.85
C ASP A 207 12.44 -16.73 16.76
N GLY A 208 11.65 -17.61 16.12
CA GLY A 208 10.19 -17.45 15.96
C GLY A 208 9.74 -16.34 14.99
N SER A 209 10.68 -15.52 14.48
CA SER A 209 10.40 -14.43 13.54
C SER A 209 9.90 -14.90 12.16
N PHE A 210 10.05 -16.18 11.85
CA PHE A 210 9.58 -16.77 10.59
C PHE A 210 8.05 -16.69 10.46
N GLU A 211 7.30 -16.97 11.54
CA GLU A 211 5.83 -16.97 11.48
C GLU A 211 5.28 -15.59 11.16
N THR A 212 5.80 -14.54 11.80
CA THR A 212 5.36 -13.17 11.54
C THR A 212 5.63 -12.74 10.09
N LYS A 213 6.74 -13.19 9.50
CA LYS A 213 7.06 -12.91 8.09
C LYS A 213 6.15 -13.70 7.15
N LEU A 214 5.92 -14.98 7.45
CA LEU A 214 5.05 -15.85 6.66
C LEU A 214 3.59 -15.37 6.71
N ALA A 215 3.08 -15.00 7.88
CA ALA A 215 1.74 -14.48 8.07
C ALA A 215 1.47 -13.23 7.20
N LYS A 216 2.41 -12.28 7.17
CA LYS A 216 2.30 -11.08 6.31
C LYS A 216 2.14 -11.41 4.83
N VAL A 217 2.92 -12.36 4.32
CA VAL A 217 2.82 -12.79 2.91
C VAL A 217 1.53 -13.58 2.67
N ARG A 218 1.19 -14.48 3.60
CA ARG A 218 0.01 -15.35 3.54
C ARG A 218 -1.30 -14.56 3.52
N GLU A 219 -1.38 -13.50 4.30
CA GLU A 219 -2.57 -12.66 4.50
C GLU A 219 -2.65 -11.47 3.53
N SER A 220 -1.68 -11.33 2.61
CA SER A 220 -1.72 -10.29 1.58
C SER A 220 -2.98 -10.41 0.71
N HIS A 221 -3.58 -9.27 0.35
CA HIS A 221 -4.81 -9.23 -0.44
C HIS A 221 -4.65 -9.95 -1.78
N ILE A 222 -3.53 -9.71 -2.47
CA ILE A 222 -3.15 -10.38 -3.71
C ILE A 222 -1.70 -10.80 -3.58
N LEU A 223 -1.41 -12.06 -3.89
CA LEU A 223 -0.06 -12.63 -3.81
C LEU A 223 0.37 -13.10 -5.19
N MET A 224 1.61 -12.77 -5.56
CA MET A 224 2.26 -13.25 -6.77
C MET A 224 3.55 -13.96 -6.35
N LEU A 225 3.61 -15.26 -6.59
CA LEU A 225 4.78 -16.10 -6.30
C LEU A 225 5.61 -16.25 -7.56
N ASP A 226 6.75 -15.57 -7.59
CA ASP A 226 7.66 -15.60 -8.71
C ASP A 226 8.66 -16.75 -8.58
N ASP A 227 8.85 -17.46 -9.70
CA ASP A 227 9.80 -18.57 -9.91
C ASP A 227 9.60 -19.77 -8.96
N ILE A 228 8.34 -20.18 -8.76
CA ILE A 228 8.04 -21.40 -7.99
C ILE A 228 8.66 -22.63 -8.68
N GLY A 229 9.34 -23.47 -7.91
CA GLY A 229 10.06 -24.65 -8.40
C GLY A 229 11.55 -24.39 -8.69
N ALA A 230 12.03 -23.15 -8.60
CA ALA A 230 13.47 -22.87 -8.67
C ALA A 230 14.19 -23.10 -7.32
N GLU A 231 13.45 -23.24 -6.22
CA GLU A 231 13.98 -23.51 -4.90
C GLU A 231 14.50 -24.94 -4.73
N GLU A 232 15.45 -25.12 -3.80
CA GLU A 232 15.77 -26.45 -3.29
C GLU A 232 14.63 -26.92 -2.38
N ILE A 233 13.91 -27.96 -2.82
CA ILE A 233 12.78 -28.49 -2.07
C ILE A 233 13.29 -29.31 -0.88
N THR A 234 13.28 -28.67 0.28
CA THR A 234 13.42 -29.34 1.57
C THR A 234 12.04 -29.74 2.09
N PRO A 235 11.90 -30.85 2.86
CA PRO A 235 10.64 -31.21 3.50
C PRO A 235 10.05 -30.06 4.32
N TRP A 236 10.90 -29.29 4.99
CA TRP A 236 10.51 -28.09 5.73
C TRP A 236 9.90 -27.00 4.82
N ALA A 237 10.56 -26.62 3.72
CA ALA A 237 10.04 -25.60 2.81
C ALA A 237 8.68 -26.02 2.21
N ARG A 238 8.54 -27.31 1.88
CA ARG A 238 7.31 -27.86 1.32
C ARG A 238 6.18 -27.89 2.36
N ASP A 239 6.43 -28.47 3.53
CA ASP A 239 5.39 -28.83 4.50
C ASP A 239 5.06 -27.69 5.48
N GLU A 240 6.01 -26.82 5.79
CA GLU A 240 5.85 -25.73 6.77
C GLU A 240 5.68 -24.35 6.12
N VAL A 241 6.14 -24.17 4.87
CA VAL A 241 6.05 -22.87 4.17
C VAL A 241 5.03 -22.92 3.03
N ILE A 242 5.33 -23.65 1.95
CA ILE A 242 4.52 -23.65 0.72
C ILE A 242 3.13 -24.24 1.01
N GLY A 243 3.07 -25.39 1.68
CA GLY A 243 1.84 -26.07 2.01
C GLY A 243 0.86 -25.19 2.80
N PRO A 244 1.24 -24.67 3.99
CA PRO A 244 0.38 -23.83 4.82
C PRO A 244 0.02 -22.50 4.16
N LEU A 245 0.97 -21.87 3.44
CA LEU A 245 0.74 -20.65 2.66
C LEU A 245 -0.41 -20.84 1.67
N LEU A 246 -0.30 -21.86 0.81
CA LEU A 246 -1.30 -22.12 -0.23
C LEU A 246 -2.61 -22.63 0.34
N HIS A 247 -2.56 -23.39 1.44
CA HIS A 247 -3.77 -23.86 2.11
C HIS A 247 -4.63 -22.70 2.61
N TYR A 248 -4.01 -21.75 3.32
CA TYR A 248 -4.72 -20.59 3.85
C TYR A 248 -5.35 -19.78 2.72
N ARG A 249 -4.59 -19.48 1.67
CA ARG A 249 -5.08 -18.68 0.54
C ARG A 249 -6.21 -19.36 -0.22
N MET A 250 -6.15 -20.69 -0.35
CA MET A 250 -7.25 -21.46 -0.94
C MET A 250 -8.52 -21.38 -0.10
N VAL A 251 -8.41 -21.54 1.23
CA VAL A 251 -9.57 -21.49 2.15
C VAL A 251 -10.17 -20.07 2.21
N GLN A 252 -9.33 -19.04 2.18
CA GLN A 252 -9.75 -17.64 2.19
C GLN A 252 -10.08 -17.08 0.79
N GLU A 253 -9.99 -17.92 -0.26
CA GLU A 253 -10.27 -17.55 -1.65
C GLU A 253 -9.51 -16.30 -2.14
N LEU A 254 -8.26 -16.14 -1.68
CA LEU A 254 -7.45 -14.97 -2.00
C LEU A 254 -6.74 -15.13 -3.36
N PRO A 255 -6.85 -14.14 -4.28
CA PRO A 255 -6.20 -14.20 -5.59
C PRO A 255 -4.70 -14.47 -5.46
N THR A 256 -4.24 -15.50 -6.18
CA THR A 256 -2.83 -15.94 -6.12
C THR A 256 -2.33 -16.23 -7.52
N PHE A 257 -1.23 -15.59 -7.89
CA PHE A 257 -0.55 -15.72 -9.18
C PHE A 257 0.78 -16.43 -9.00
N PHE A 258 1.24 -17.09 -10.06
CA PHE A 258 2.46 -17.86 -10.06
C PHE A 258 3.22 -17.64 -11.37
N SER A 259 4.54 -17.62 -11.30
CA SER A 259 5.40 -17.86 -12.46
C SER A 259 6.30 -19.08 -12.18
N SER A 260 6.54 -19.91 -13.18
CA SER A 260 7.41 -21.09 -13.04
C SER A 260 8.12 -21.44 -14.33
N ASN A 261 9.28 -22.08 -14.25
CA ASN A 261 9.89 -22.74 -15.41
C ASN A 261 9.31 -24.15 -15.65
N LEU A 262 8.50 -24.65 -14.72
CA LEU A 262 7.92 -25.99 -14.72
C LEU A 262 6.43 -25.91 -15.08
N SER A 263 5.94 -26.89 -15.85
CA SER A 263 4.52 -27.21 -15.95
C SER A 263 3.97 -27.76 -14.63
N PHE A 264 2.65 -27.96 -14.55
CA PHE A 264 2.05 -28.57 -13.36
C PHE A 264 2.58 -29.98 -13.09
N GLU A 265 2.75 -30.79 -14.13
CA GLU A 265 3.25 -32.15 -14.03
C GLU A 265 4.71 -32.18 -13.56
N GLU A 266 5.55 -31.29 -14.11
CA GLU A 266 6.94 -31.16 -13.72
C GLU A 266 7.09 -30.61 -12.29
N LEU A 267 6.26 -29.63 -11.90
CA LEU A 267 6.26 -29.09 -10.54
C LEU A 267 5.77 -30.14 -9.53
N GLU A 268 4.78 -30.96 -9.86
CA GLU A 268 4.32 -32.06 -9.00
C GLU A 268 5.44 -33.06 -8.76
N TYR A 269 6.15 -33.45 -9.83
CA TYR A 269 7.29 -34.34 -9.74
C TYR A 269 8.38 -33.74 -8.86
N HIS A 270 8.74 -32.47 -9.10
CA HIS A 270 9.74 -31.73 -8.33
C HIS A 270 9.39 -31.68 -6.83
N LEU A 271 8.13 -31.37 -6.48
CA LEU A 271 7.61 -31.39 -5.10
C LEU A 271 7.59 -32.77 -4.45
N SER A 272 7.55 -33.84 -5.25
CA SER A 272 7.51 -35.21 -4.75
C SER A 272 8.89 -35.75 -4.35
N VAL A 273 9.98 -35.20 -4.91
CA VAL A 273 11.33 -35.71 -4.71
C VAL A 273 12.05 -34.87 -3.66
N THR A 274 12.44 -35.50 -2.55
CA THR A 274 13.26 -34.87 -1.51
C THR A 274 14.43 -35.76 -1.14
N ARG A 275 15.37 -35.23 -0.33
CA ARG A 275 16.51 -36.00 0.20
C ARG A 275 16.07 -37.22 1.04
N ASP A 276 14.88 -37.16 1.62
CA ASP A 276 14.33 -38.21 2.50
C ASP A 276 13.50 -39.26 1.73
N GLY A 277 13.37 -39.10 0.40
CA GLY A 277 12.65 -40.03 -0.48
C GLY A 277 11.52 -39.36 -1.27
N THR A 278 10.63 -40.20 -1.83
CA THR A 278 9.52 -39.76 -2.68
C THR A 278 8.21 -39.66 -1.89
N GLU A 279 7.60 -38.48 -1.85
CA GLU A 279 6.36 -38.19 -1.11
C GLU A 279 5.25 -37.68 -2.03
N LYS A 280 4.81 -38.54 -2.98
CA LYS A 280 3.83 -38.20 -4.02
C LYS A 280 2.52 -37.62 -3.49
N THR A 281 2.00 -38.15 -2.39
CA THR A 281 0.70 -37.72 -1.84
C THR A 281 0.74 -36.29 -1.29
N LYS A 282 1.88 -35.87 -0.71
CA LYS A 282 2.06 -34.50 -0.22
C LYS A 282 2.19 -33.52 -1.38
N ALA A 283 2.96 -33.90 -2.40
CA ALA A 283 3.11 -33.10 -3.63
C ALA A 283 1.77 -32.90 -4.34
N ALA A 284 1.01 -33.98 -4.55
CA ALA A 284 -0.32 -33.91 -5.16
C ALA A 284 -1.25 -32.96 -4.40
N ARG A 285 -1.25 -32.99 -3.07
CA ARG A 285 -2.07 -32.08 -2.25
C ARG A 285 -1.70 -30.60 -2.46
N ILE A 286 -0.42 -30.30 -2.61
CA ILE A 286 0.04 -28.93 -2.89
C ILE A 286 -0.39 -28.52 -4.30
N MET A 287 -0.24 -29.40 -5.28
CA MET A 287 -0.66 -29.12 -6.65
C MET A 287 -2.17 -28.90 -6.79
N GLU A 288 -3.00 -29.65 -6.07
CA GLU A 288 -4.45 -29.42 -6.06
C GLU A 288 -4.81 -28.04 -5.50
N ARG A 289 -4.03 -27.51 -4.54
CA ARG A 289 -4.20 -26.13 -4.05
C ARG A 289 -3.82 -25.11 -5.12
N ILE A 290 -2.71 -25.33 -5.84
CA ILE A 290 -2.28 -24.44 -6.94
C ILE A 290 -3.33 -24.42 -8.06
N LYS A 291 -3.82 -25.58 -8.51
CA LYS A 291 -4.87 -25.70 -9.54
C LYS A 291 -6.21 -25.07 -9.11
N SER A 292 -6.48 -25.06 -7.81
CA SER A 292 -7.65 -24.38 -7.26
C SER A 292 -7.50 -22.86 -7.31
N LEU A 293 -6.30 -22.35 -7.05
CA LEU A 293 -5.99 -20.92 -6.97
C LEU A 293 -5.72 -20.26 -8.33
N ALA A 294 -5.19 -20.99 -9.31
CA ALA A 294 -4.72 -20.41 -10.56
C ALA A 294 -5.01 -21.28 -11.79
N LYS A 295 -5.16 -20.63 -12.95
CA LYS A 295 -5.28 -21.28 -14.27
C LYS A 295 -3.93 -21.30 -14.99
N PRO A 296 -3.53 -22.41 -15.62
CA PRO A 296 -2.25 -22.51 -16.31
C PRO A 296 -2.28 -21.77 -17.65
N TYR A 297 -1.20 -21.05 -17.94
CA TYR A 297 -0.92 -20.43 -19.22
C TYR A 297 0.54 -20.69 -19.58
N PHE A 298 0.74 -21.31 -20.75
CA PHE A 298 2.07 -21.55 -21.30
C PHE A 298 2.55 -20.30 -22.04
N LEU A 299 3.80 -19.92 -21.82
CA LEU A 299 4.45 -18.79 -22.45
C LEU A 299 5.69 -19.26 -23.19
N GLU A 300 5.65 -19.17 -24.52
CA GLU A 300 6.74 -19.53 -25.41
C GLU A 300 7.35 -18.26 -26.02
N GLY A 301 8.66 -18.26 -26.25
CA GLY A 301 9.31 -17.12 -26.85
C GLY A 301 10.82 -17.25 -26.86
N LYS A 302 11.47 -16.30 -27.55
CA LYS A 302 12.91 -16.11 -27.44
C LYS A 302 13.26 -15.65 -26.02
N ASN A 303 14.53 -15.79 -25.65
CA ASN A 303 15.02 -15.20 -24.42
C ASN A 303 15.14 -13.68 -24.61
N TYR A 304 14.17 -12.93 -24.08
CA TYR A 304 14.16 -11.46 -24.16
C TYR A 304 15.16 -10.78 -23.23
N ARG A 305 16.02 -11.56 -22.53
CA ARG A 305 17.16 -11.01 -21.79
C ARG A 305 18.39 -10.80 -22.68
N ASP A 306 18.39 -11.41 -23.86
CA ASP A 306 19.52 -11.37 -24.81
C ASP A 306 19.34 -10.30 -25.91
N ASP A 307 18.18 -9.63 -25.94
CA ASP A 307 17.82 -8.52 -26.84
C ASP A 307 17.80 -7.18 -26.07
#